data_AF-A0A022PQW0-F1
#
_entry.id   AF-A0A022PQW0-F1
#
_cell.length_a   1.000
_cell.length_b   1.000
_cell.length_c   1.000
_cell.angle_alpha   90.00
_cell.angle_beta   90.00
_cell.angle_gamma   90.00
#
_symmetry.space_group_name_H-M   'P 1'
#
loop_
_entity.id
_entity.type
_entity.pdbx_description
1 polymer ?
#
loop_
_entity_poly.entity_id
_entity_poly.type
_entity_poly.pdbx_seq_one_letter_code
_entity_poly.pdbx_strand_id
1 'polypeptide(L)'
;MNSPNQEKNLGILASKWDWVKGKMVNAAKTTKKIGTDDPRRVIHAMKVGLTLTLVSLFYYFRPLYDSFGESAICAILTVVVVFEFTVGGTLSKSLNRGGATVLGAAIGIGAKSLAAAGGERGEPVIRGFLVFIITGAATYTRFLPIVKRKYDYGGQIFIVTFSLVAVSGYRVNHILQMSHQRLATVLMGGAACILISIFVCPVWAGRDLHNLVAENIEKLADFLD
;
A
#
# COMPACT_ATOMS: atom_id res chain seq x y z
N MET A 1 17.40 32.37 47.31
CA MET A 1 18.57 32.15 46.42
C MET A 1 18.20 31.06 45.42
N ASN A 2 17.78 31.43 44.22
CA ASN A 2 17.58 30.44 43.14
C ASN A 2 18.95 30.02 42.62
N SER A 3 19.19 28.71 42.61
CA SER A 3 20.48 28.13 42.24
C SER A 3 20.77 28.38 40.75
N PRO A 4 21.99 28.79 40.34
CA PRO A 4 22.35 29.15 38.96
C PRO A 4 22.13 28.01 37.93
N ASN A 5 21.92 26.79 38.42
CA ASN A 5 21.57 25.63 37.60
C ASN A 5 20.10 25.65 37.11
N GLN A 6 19.20 26.37 37.78
CA GLN A 6 17.79 26.49 37.40
C GLN A 6 17.61 27.47 36.23
N GLU A 7 18.30 28.61 36.23
CA GLU A 7 18.27 29.58 35.11
C GLU A 7 18.84 29.00 33.81
N LYS A 8 19.95 28.25 33.89
CA LYS A 8 20.55 27.59 32.72
C LYS A 8 19.60 26.56 32.09
N ASN A 9 18.91 25.75 32.90
CA ASN A 9 17.96 24.77 32.39
C ASN A 9 16.71 25.42 31.78
N LEU A 10 16.24 26.54 32.35
CA LEU A 10 15.14 27.32 31.77
C LEU A 10 15.50 27.90 30.39
N GLY A 11 16.72 28.43 30.25
CA GLY A 11 17.21 28.98 28.98
C GLY A 11 17.35 27.91 27.88
N ILE A 12 17.79 26.70 28.23
CA ILE A 12 17.88 25.58 27.29
C ILE A 12 16.49 25.09 26.86
N LEU A 13 15.52 25.05 27.78
CA LEU A 13 14.13 24.70 27.47
C LEU A 13 13.46 25.74 26.57
N ALA A 14 13.65 27.03 26.85
CA ALA A 14 13.14 28.13 26.02
C ALA A 14 13.73 28.09 24.59
N SER A 15 15.05 27.90 24.48
CA SER A 15 15.73 27.77 23.19
C SER A 15 15.24 26.55 22.38
N LYS A 16 15.04 25.40 23.04
CA LYS A 16 14.43 24.22 22.40
C LYS A 16 12.99 24.49 21.97
N TRP A 17 12.22 25.23 22.75
CA TRP A 17 10.83 25.58 22.42
C TRP A 17 10.74 26.51 21.21
N ASP A 18 11.62 27.50 21.12
CA ASP A 18 11.68 28.42 19.98
C ASP A 18 12.17 27.72 18.71
N TRP A 19 13.11 26.77 18.83
CA TRP A 19 13.54 25.93 17.72
C TRP A 19 12.40 25.02 17.22
N VAL A 20 11.63 24.41 18.13
CA VAL A 20 10.45 23.60 17.77
C VAL A 20 9.38 24.46 17.10
N LYS A 21 9.05 25.63 17.65
CA LYS A 21 8.14 26.59 17.03
C LYS A 21 8.60 27.01 15.65
N GLY A 22 9.89 27.32 15.48
CA GLY A 22 10.48 27.67 14.18
C GLY A 22 10.31 26.55 13.15
N LYS A 23 10.55 25.29 13.54
CA LYS A 23 10.29 24.13 12.69
C LYS A 23 8.81 23.98 12.34
N MET A 24 7.91 24.16 13.29
CA MET A 24 6.46 24.07 13.06
C MET A 24 5.96 25.16 12.12
N VAL A 25 6.42 26.40 12.28
CA VAL A 25 6.06 27.53 11.41
C VAL A 25 6.61 27.31 10.01
N ASN A 26 7.83 26.81 9.88
CA ASN A 26 8.40 26.51 8.57
C ASN A 26 7.65 25.35 7.89
N ALA A 27 7.34 24.28 8.63
CA ALA A 27 6.50 23.19 8.14
C ALA A 27 5.12 23.69 7.72
N ALA A 28 4.47 24.56 8.50
CA ALA A 28 3.18 25.14 8.16
C ALA A 28 3.25 26.02 6.89
N LYS A 29 4.32 26.80 6.71
CA LYS A 29 4.56 27.56 5.46
C LYS A 29 4.77 26.62 4.28
N THR A 30 5.55 25.55 4.43
CA THR A 30 5.78 24.55 3.38
C THR A 30 4.48 23.81 3.03
N THR A 31 3.68 23.40 4.01
CA THR A 31 2.37 22.76 3.80
C THR A 31 1.40 23.71 3.10
N LYS A 32 1.35 24.98 3.53
CA LYS A 32 0.54 26.01 2.86
C LYS A 32 0.99 26.18 1.40
N LYS A 33 2.31 26.23 1.16
CA LYS A 33 2.87 26.34 -0.20
C LYS A 33 2.53 25.12 -1.06
N ILE A 34 2.66 23.90 -0.54
CA ILE A 34 2.28 22.66 -1.24
C ILE A 34 0.78 22.64 -1.58
N GLY A 35 -0.07 23.15 -0.70
CA GLY A 35 -1.51 23.24 -0.93
C GLY A 35 -1.91 24.29 -1.97
N THR A 36 -1.20 25.42 -2.02
CA THR A 36 -1.44 26.48 -3.01
C THR A 36 -0.83 26.14 -4.38
N ASP A 37 0.34 25.53 -4.39
CA ASP A 37 1.05 25.16 -5.64
C ASP A 37 0.32 24.05 -6.39
N ASP A 38 -0.39 23.16 -5.68
CA ASP A 38 -1.03 21.99 -6.30
C ASP A 38 -2.28 21.54 -5.51
N PRO A 39 -3.43 22.22 -5.67
CA PRO A 39 -4.65 21.97 -4.88
C PRO A 39 -5.17 20.53 -5.01
N ARG A 40 -4.77 19.84 -6.09
CA ARG A 40 -5.06 18.43 -6.34
C ARG A 40 -4.43 17.50 -5.28
N ARG A 41 -3.31 17.89 -4.66
CA ARG A 41 -2.66 17.13 -3.57
C ARG A 41 -3.47 17.16 -2.29
N VAL A 42 -4.11 18.30 -2.00
CA VAL A 42 -5.01 18.43 -0.84
C VAL A 42 -6.24 17.56 -1.03
N ILE A 43 -6.83 17.58 -2.24
CA ILE A 43 -7.96 16.72 -2.60
C ILE A 43 -7.55 15.25 -2.48
N HIS A 44 -6.39 14.85 -2.99
CA HIS A 44 -5.90 13.48 -2.87
C HIS A 44 -5.72 13.06 -1.40
N ALA A 45 -5.09 13.88 -0.57
CA ALA A 45 -4.93 13.59 0.86
C ALA A 45 -6.29 13.43 1.56
N MET A 46 -7.27 14.28 1.22
CA MET A 46 -8.64 14.19 1.75
C MET A 46 -9.33 12.90 1.31
N LYS A 47 -9.16 12.46 0.06
CA LYS A 47 -9.70 11.17 -0.44
C LYS A 47 -9.12 9.97 0.29
N VAL A 48 -7.80 9.95 0.48
CA VAL A 48 -7.12 8.88 1.21
C VAL A 48 -7.63 8.83 2.64
N GLY A 49 -7.70 9.99 3.31
CA GLY A 49 -8.25 10.12 4.65
C GLY A 49 -9.70 9.63 4.75
N LEU A 50 -10.57 10.08 3.83
CA LEU A 50 -11.97 9.69 3.77
C LEU A 50 -12.13 8.18 3.52
N THR A 51 -11.31 7.59 2.67
CA THR A 51 -11.37 6.15 2.42
C THR A 51 -10.90 5.35 3.62
N LEU A 52 -9.83 5.80 4.27
CA LEU A 52 -9.32 5.15 5.47
C LEU A 52 -10.34 5.22 6.61
N THR A 53 -11.01 6.36 6.80
CA THR A 53 -12.09 6.47 7.79
C THR A 53 -13.31 5.65 7.41
N LEU A 54 -13.73 5.61 6.14
CA LEU A 54 -14.82 4.77 5.69
C LEU A 54 -14.53 3.27 5.87
N VAL A 55 -13.34 2.81 5.49
CA VAL A 55 -12.90 1.42 5.67
C VAL A 55 -12.82 1.09 7.16
N SER A 56 -12.27 1.99 7.98
CA SER A 56 -12.20 1.80 9.44
C SER A 56 -13.60 1.76 10.08
N LEU A 57 -14.52 2.61 9.62
CA LEU A 57 -15.90 2.64 10.09
C LEU A 57 -16.67 1.39 9.66
N PHE A 58 -16.45 0.91 8.42
CA PHE A 58 -16.97 -0.37 7.93
C PHE A 58 -16.50 -1.55 8.79
N TYR A 59 -15.26 -1.50 9.31
CA TYR A 59 -14.74 -2.50 10.24
C TYR A 59 -15.39 -2.45 11.63
N TYR A 60 -15.86 -1.28 12.06
CA TYR A 60 -16.58 -1.12 13.33
C TYR A 60 -18.04 -1.62 13.26
N PHE A 61 -18.64 -1.69 12.07
CA PHE A 61 -19.94 -2.34 11.91
C PHE A 61 -19.81 -3.87 12.07
N ARG A 62 -20.58 -4.40 13.03
CA ARG A 62 -20.43 -5.68 13.74
C ARG A 62 -20.34 -7.03 12.96
N PRO A 63 -20.64 -7.21 11.66
CA PRO A 63 -20.53 -8.54 11.03
C PRO A 63 -19.11 -9.00 10.70
N LEU A 64 -18.12 -8.09 10.63
CA LEU A 64 -16.75 -8.41 10.17
C LEU A 64 -15.73 -8.55 11.31
N TYR A 65 -15.93 -7.90 12.45
CA TYR A 65 -14.93 -7.91 13.54
C TYR A 65 -14.70 -9.32 14.12
N ASP A 66 -15.77 -10.10 14.34
CA ASP A 66 -15.70 -11.43 14.96
C ASP A 66 -15.15 -12.54 14.03
N SER A 67 -14.96 -12.26 12.73
CA SER A 67 -14.46 -13.27 11.77
C SER A 67 -13.18 -12.84 11.02
N PHE A 68 -12.80 -11.56 11.03
CA PHE A 68 -11.78 -11.00 10.13
C PHE A 68 -10.55 -10.36 10.81
N GLY A 69 -10.26 -10.63 12.09
CA GLY A 69 -9.17 -9.96 12.83
C GLY A 69 -7.81 -9.88 12.09
N GLU A 70 -7.36 -10.97 11.45
CA GLU A 70 -6.15 -10.96 10.62
C GLU A 70 -6.34 -10.37 9.21
N SER A 71 -7.57 -10.44 8.66
CA SER A 71 -7.92 -9.87 7.36
C SER A 71 -8.04 -8.34 7.41
N ALA A 72 -8.31 -7.76 8.59
CA ALA A 72 -8.43 -6.32 8.83
C ALA A 72 -7.16 -5.55 8.50
N ILE A 73 -6.02 -6.06 8.97
CA ILE A 73 -4.71 -5.46 8.70
C ILE A 73 -4.45 -5.45 7.20
N CYS A 74 -4.80 -6.53 6.50
CA CYS A 74 -4.62 -6.63 5.05
C CYS A 74 -5.50 -5.61 4.28
N ALA A 75 -6.72 -5.36 4.74
CA ALA A 75 -7.62 -4.36 4.17
C ALA A 75 -7.04 -2.95 4.29
N ILE A 76 -6.59 -2.56 5.48
CA ILE A 76 -6.02 -1.24 5.74
C ILE A 76 -4.73 -1.06 4.95
N LEU A 77 -3.85 -2.07 4.94
CA LEU A 77 -2.65 -2.08 4.10
C LEU A 77 -2.98 -2.01 2.60
N THR A 78 -4.12 -2.54 2.16
CA THR A 78 -4.58 -2.43 0.77
C THR A 78 -4.88 -0.97 0.46
N VAL A 79 -5.67 -0.30 1.30
CA VAL A 79 -6.04 1.11 1.10
C VAL A 79 -4.80 1.99 1.00
N VAL A 80 -3.91 1.91 1.99
CA VAL A 80 -2.72 2.77 2.07
C VAL A 80 -1.78 2.57 0.89
N VAL A 81 -1.62 1.33 0.43
CA VAL A 81 -0.59 1.01 -0.58
C VAL A 81 -1.12 1.09 -2.01
N VAL A 82 -2.44 0.91 -2.21
CA VAL A 82 -3.09 0.98 -3.53
C VAL A 82 -3.43 2.41 -3.94
N PHE A 83 -3.73 3.29 -2.98
CA PHE A 83 -4.04 4.67 -3.31
C PHE A 83 -2.88 5.35 -4.03
N GLU A 84 -3.22 5.96 -5.15
CA GLU A 84 -2.32 6.72 -6.00
C GLU A 84 -2.95 8.06 -6.33
N PHE A 85 -2.11 9.04 -6.68
CA PHE A 85 -2.55 10.41 -6.95
C PHE A 85 -3.63 10.48 -8.03
N THR A 86 -3.53 9.57 -9.02
CA THR A 86 -4.46 9.47 -10.13
C THR A 86 -5.39 8.26 -10.01
N VAL A 87 -6.58 8.37 -10.59
CA VAL A 87 -7.56 7.27 -10.63
C VAL A 87 -6.98 6.06 -11.37
N GLY A 88 -6.29 6.30 -12.49
CA GLY A 88 -5.65 5.24 -13.28
C GLY A 88 -4.52 4.52 -12.54
N GLY A 89 -3.71 5.24 -11.74
CA GLY A 89 -2.70 4.63 -10.88
C GLY A 89 -3.33 3.74 -9.80
N THR A 90 -4.41 4.21 -9.18
CA THR A 90 -5.14 3.47 -8.13
C THR A 90 -5.80 2.21 -8.72
N LEU A 91 -6.39 2.31 -9.91
CA LEU A 91 -6.97 1.18 -10.64
C LEU A 91 -5.89 0.16 -11.05
N SER A 92 -4.77 0.62 -11.61
CA SER A 92 -3.66 -0.25 -12.00
C SER A 92 -3.06 -0.98 -10.80
N LYS A 93 -2.81 -0.29 -9.68
CA LYS A 93 -2.31 -0.92 -8.46
C LYS A 93 -3.31 -1.85 -7.80
N SER A 94 -4.60 -1.53 -7.78
CA SER A 94 -5.63 -2.41 -7.21
C SER A 94 -5.74 -3.71 -8.01
N LEU A 95 -5.75 -3.62 -9.36
CA LEU A 95 -5.73 -4.80 -10.22
C LEU A 95 -4.45 -5.62 -10.06
N ASN A 96 -3.29 -4.96 -10.02
CA ASN A 96 -2.00 -5.64 -9.81
C ASN A 96 -1.96 -6.34 -8.44
N ARG A 97 -2.50 -5.71 -7.39
CA ARG A 97 -2.62 -6.33 -6.07
C ARG A 97 -3.55 -7.52 -6.09
N GLY A 98 -4.76 -7.37 -6.64
CA GLY A 98 -5.71 -8.47 -6.76
C GLY A 98 -5.12 -9.67 -7.52
N GLY A 99 -4.54 -9.42 -8.69
CA GLY A 99 -3.89 -10.46 -9.51
C GLY A 99 -2.73 -11.15 -8.78
N ALA A 100 -1.84 -10.38 -8.15
CA ALA A 100 -0.72 -10.93 -7.38
C ALA A 100 -1.18 -11.75 -6.17
N THR A 101 -2.26 -11.33 -5.48
CA THR A 101 -2.82 -12.08 -4.36
C THR A 101 -3.45 -13.40 -4.83
N VAL A 102 -4.21 -13.38 -5.93
CA VAL A 102 -4.79 -14.61 -6.51
C VAL A 102 -3.69 -15.58 -6.94
N LEU A 103 -2.68 -15.10 -7.66
CA LEU A 103 -1.54 -15.91 -8.09
C LEU A 103 -0.75 -16.46 -6.90
N GLY A 104 -0.44 -15.63 -5.91
CA GLY A 104 0.28 -16.04 -4.70
C GLY A 104 -0.50 -17.09 -3.90
N ALA A 105 -1.82 -16.93 -3.78
CA ALA A 105 -2.68 -17.89 -3.12
C ALA A 105 -2.78 -19.21 -3.90
N ALA A 106 -2.97 -19.16 -5.22
CA ALA A 106 -3.03 -20.36 -6.06
C ALA A 106 -1.73 -21.18 -5.99
N ILE A 107 -0.58 -20.51 -6.12
CA ILE A 107 0.73 -21.17 -6.01
C ILE A 107 0.98 -21.66 -4.58
N GLY A 108 0.57 -20.91 -3.55
CA GLY A 108 0.68 -21.34 -2.16
C GLY A 108 -0.13 -22.60 -1.86
N ILE A 109 -1.36 -22.68 -2.38
CA ILE A 109 -2.20 -23.89 -2.29
C ILE A 109 -1.55 -25.05 -3.05
N GLY A 110 -1.03 -24.82 -4.26
CA GLY A 110 -0.30 -25.82 -5.04
C GLY A 110 0.93 -26.36 -4.31
N ALA A 111 1.74 -25.48 -3.73
CA ALA A 111 2.92 -25.85 -2.94
C ALA A 111 2.55 -26.68 -1.70
N LYS A 112 1.43 -26.36 -1.06
CA LYS A 112 0.90 -27.16 0.05
C LYS A 112 0.48 -28.55 -0.40
N SER A 113 -0.28 -28.66 -1.50
CA SER A 113 -0.69 -29.96 -2.04
C SER A 113 0.50 -30.82 -2.44
N LEU A 114 1.54 -30.21 -3.00
CA LEU A 114 2.78 -30.89 -3.35
C LEU A 114 3.57 -31.34 -2.12
N ALA A 115 3.62 -30.53 -1.06
CA ALA A 115 4.24 -30.91 0.20
C ALA A 115 3.49 -32.03 0.92
N ALA A 116 2.16 -32.04 0.86
CA ALA A 116 1.31 -33.08 1.47
C ALA A 116 1.53 -34.46 0.84
N ALA A 117 1.93 -34.53 -0.44
CA ALA A 117 2.31 -35.78 -1.10
C ALA A 117 3.61 -36.40 -0.54
N GLY A 118 4.40 -35.64 0.23
CA GLY A 118 5.68 -36.06 0.80
C GLY A 118 5.61 -36.79 2.15
N GLY A 119 4.42 -37.07 2.67
CA GLY A 119 4.20 -37.74 3.96
C GLY A 119 4.47 -36.86 5.19
N GLU A 120 4.03 -37.32 6.37
CA GLU A 120 4.03 -36.50 7.61
C GLU A 120 5.40 -35.96 8.05
N ARG A 121 6.48 -36.71 7.81
CA ARG A 121 7.85 -36.27 8.15
C ARG A 121 8.50 -35.41 7.06
N GLY A 122 8.11 -35.59 5.80
CA GLY A 122 8.68 -34.89 4.65
C GLY A 122 7.97 -33.56 4.33
N GLU A 123 6.71 -33.42 4.71
CA GLU A 123 5.88 -32.25 4.45
C GLU A 123 6.52 -30.91 4.88
N PRO A 124 7.05 -30.73 6.12
CA PRO A 124 7.66 -29.46 6.52
C PRO A 124 8.95 -29.15 5.74
N VAL A 125 9.74 -30.18 5.40
CA VAL A 125 11.00 -30.03 4.66
C VAL A 125 10.73 -29.60 3.22
N ILE A 126 9.80 -30.29 2.54
CA ILE A 126 9.40 -29.99 1.17
C ILE A 126 8.76 -28.61 1.08
N ARG A 127 7.89 -28.27 2.02
CA ARG A 127 7.26 -26.95 2.10
C ARG A 127 8.29 -25.83 2.29
N GLY A 128 9.24 -26.02 3.20
CA GLY A 128 10.34 -25.06 3.42
C GLY A 128 11.18 -24.86 2.16
N PHE A 129 11.51 -25.95 1.46
CA PHE A 129 12.25 -25.90 0.20
C PHE A 129 11.49 -25.16 -0.91
N LEU A 130 10.19 -25.43 -1.06
CA LEU A 130 9.35 -24.72 -2.03
C LEU A 130 9.25 -23.22 -1.72
N VAL A 131 9.10 -22.86 -0.44
CA VAL A 131 9.10 -21.45 -0.02
C VAL A 131 10.42 -20.78 -0.37
N PHE A 132 11.55 -21.44 -0.10
CA PHE A 132 12.87 -20.92 -0.42
C PHE A 132 13.06 -20.68 -1.92
N ILE A 133 12.76 -21.67 -2.76
CA ILE A 133 12.94 -21.57 -4.21
C ILE A 133 12.01 -20.53 -4.82
N ILE A 134 10.71 -20.56 -4.51
CA ILE A 134 9.73 -19.63 -5.12
C ILE A 134 9.97 -18.20 -4.64
N THR A 135 10.22 -18.00 -3.36
CA THR A 135 10.51 -16.66 -2.82
C THR A 135 11.85 -16.13 -3.30
N GLY A 136 12.87 -16.98 -3.35
CA GLY A 136 14.19 -16.63 -3.89
C GLY A 136 14.11 -16.24 -5.36
N ALA A 137 13.44 -17.04 -6.19
CA ALA A 137 13.21 -16.74 -7.60
C ALA A 137 12.42 -15.43 -7.78
N ALA A 138 11.32 -15.25 -7.06
CA ALA A 138 10.51 -14.02 -7.13
C ALA A 138 11.28 -12.78 -6.65
N THR A 139 12.17 -12.91 -5.67
CA THR A 139 13.02 -11.81 -5.23
C THR A 139 14.09 -11.51 -6.27
N TYR A 140 14.68 -12.53 -6.88
CA TYR A 140 15.67 -12.37 -7.94
C TYR A 140 15.09 -11.67 -9.17
N THR A 141 13.89 -12.08 -9.63
CA THR A 141 13.25 -11.45 -10.79
C THR A 141 12.97 -9.96 -10.58
N ARG A 142 12.76 -9.50 -9.34
CA ARG A 142 12.58 -8.07 -9.02
C ARG A 142 13.85 -7.23 -9.19
N PHE A 143 15.04 -7.83 -9.17
CA PHE A 143 16.28 -7.10 -9.47
C PHE A 143 16.42 -6.77 -10.97
N LEU A 144 15.68 -7.47 -11.84
CA LEU A 144 15.69 -7.18 -13.26
C LEU A 144 15.03 -5.81 -13.53
N PRO A 145 15.69 -4.89 -14.23
CA PRO A 145 15.19 -3.51 -14.42
C PRO A 145 13.85 -3.46 -15.16
N ILE A 146 13.61 -4.40 -16.07
CA ILE A 146 12.35 -4.53 -16.82
C ILE A 146 11.19 -4.87 -15.87
N VAL A 147 11.43 -5.78 -14.94
CA VAL A 147 10.43 -6.23 -13.96
C VAL A 147 10.27 -5.20 -12.85
N LYS A 148 11.37 -4.61 -12.37
CA LYS A 148 11.37 -3.59 -11.33
C LYS A 148 10.54 -2.37 -11.72
N ARG A 149 10.60 -1.93 -12.98
CA ARG A 149 9.86 -0.74 -13.42
C ARG A 149 8.34 -0.97 -13.51
N LYS A 150 7.90 -2.18 -13.84
CA LYS A 150 6.48 -2.47 -14.13
C LYS A 150 5.76 -3.29 -13.05
N TYR A 151 6.48 -4.19 -12.38
CA TYR A 151 5.89 -5.24 -11.55
C TYR A 151 6.45 -5.29 -10.12
N ASP A 152 7.34 -4.38 -9.70
CA ASP A 152 7.94 -4.44 -8.36
C ASP A 152 6.89 -4.50 -7.24
N TYR A 153 5.84 -3.70 -7.37
CA TYR A 153 4.70 -3.69 -6.46
C TYR A 153 3.97 -5.04 -6.41
N GLY A 154 3.60 -5.58 -7.57
CA GLY A 154 2.91 -6.87 -7.68
C GLY A 154 3.78 -8.03 -7.20
N GLY A 155 5.07 -8.02 -7.51
CA GLY A 155 6.04 -9.01 -7.05
C GLY A 155 6.17 -9.05 -5.53
N GLN A 156 6.17 -7.89 -4.86
CA GLN A 156 6.21 -7.84 -3.40
C GLN A 156 4.94 -8.42 -2.77
N ILE A 157 3.76 -8.10 -3.32
CA ILE A 157 2.48 -8.65 -2.85
C ILE A 157 2.40 -10.15 -3.09
N PHE A 158 2.88 -10.62 -4.25
CA PHE A 158 2.97 -12.03 -4.58
C PHE A 158 3.79 -12.78 -3.54
N ILE A 159 5.01 -12.31 -3.23
CA ILE A 159 5.90 -12.93 -2.25
C ILE A 159 5.23 -13.03 -0.88
N VAL A 160 4.65 -11.93 -0.38
CA VAL A 160 3.98 -11.90 0.93
C VAL A 160 2.80 -12.85 0.96
N THR A 161 1.97 -12.85 -0.08
CA THR A 161 0.77 -13.70 -0.13
C THR A 161 1.15 -15.18 -0.21
N PHE A 162 2.06 -15.53 -1.11
CA PHE A 162 2.58 -16.89 -1.27
C PHE A 162 3.19 -17.40 0.04
N SER A 163 4.08 -16.62 0.65
CA SER A 163 4.75 -17.00 1.91
C SER A 163 3.73 -17.21 3.02
N LEU A 164 2.75 -16.32 3.12
CA LEU A 164 1.73 -16.42 4.15
C LEU A 164 0.82 -17.64 3.96
N VAL A 165 0.41 -17.94 2.72
CA VAL A 165 -0.41 -19.12 2.41
C VAL A 165 0.38 -20.42 2.58
N ALA A 166 1.64 -20.44 2.18
CA ALA A 166 2.51 -21.59 2.35
C ALA A 166 2.83 -21.86 3.83
N VAL A 167 3.07 -20.81 4.64
CA VAL A 167 3.47 -20.94 6.05
C VAL A 167 2.29 -21.12 7.01
N SER A 168 1.11 -20.53 6.76
CA SER A 168 -0.06 -20.59 7.69
C SER A 168 -0.72 -21.98 7.82
N GLY A 169 -0.06 -23.06 7.40
CA GLY A 169 -0.61 -24.41 7.36
C GLY A 169 -0.58 -25.14 8.71
N TYR A 170 -1.42 -24.70 9.67
CA TYR A 170 -1.79 -25.47 10.86
C TYR A 170 -3.33 -25.43 11.09
N ARG A 171 -4.09 -26.07 10.19
CA ARG A 171 -5.47 -26.61 10.34
C ARG A 171 -6.18 -26.67 8.97
N VAL A 172 -6.21 -27.87 8.38
CA VAL A 172 -6.67 -28.14 7.01
C VAL A 172 -8.13 -27.74 6.73
N ASN A 173 -8.99 -27.62 7.75
CA ASN A 173 -10.43 -27.34 7.58
C ASN A 173 -10.84 -25.85 7.69
N HIS A 174 -9.94 -24.91 8.03
CA HIS A 174 -10.26 -23.47 8.09
C HIS A 174 -9.51 -22.60 7.07
N ILE A 175 -8.58 -23.18 6.31
CA ILE A 175 -7.67 -22.40 5.44
C ILE A 175 -8.36 -21.94 4.14
N LEU A 176 -9.27 -22.73 3.56
CA LEU A 176 -9.97 -22.33 2.33
C LEU A 176 -10.92 -21.16 2.62
N GLN A 177 -11.61 -21.21 3.76
CA GLN A 177 -12.43 -20.11 4.26
C GLN A 177 -11.55 -18.89 4.60
N MET A 178 -10.46 -19.03 5.35
CA MET A 178 -9.51 -17.95 5.67
C MET A 178 -8.88 -17.29 4.43
N SER A 179 -8.43 -18.06 3.44
CA SER A 179 -7.83 -17.54 2.20
C SER A 179 -8.85 -16.83 1.33
N HIS A 180 -10.06 -17.39 1.18
CA HIS A 180 -11.15 -16.74 0.47
C HIS A 180 -11.55 -15.43 1.16
N GLN A 181 -11.59 -15.44 2.48
CA GLN A 181 -11.95 -14.29 3.30
C GLN A 181 -10.91 -13.16 3.21
N ARG A 182 -9.61 -13.49 3.17
CA ARG A 182 -8.54 -12.53 2.91
C ARG A 182 -8.58 -11.96 1.49
N LEU A 183 -8.80 -12.81 0.48
CA LEU A 183 -8.97 -12.39 -0.91
C LEU A 183 -10.18 -11.46 -1.07
N ALA A 184 -11.34 -11.83 -0.53
CA ALA A 184 -12.55 -11.03 -0.57
C ALA A 184 -12.35 -9.66 0.12
N THR A 185 -11.63 -9.64 1.24
CA THR A 185 -11.32 -8.39 1.95
C THR A 185 -10.39 -7.48 1.16
N VAL A 186 -9.35 -8.02 0.52
CA VAL A 186 -8.44 -7.26 -0.36
C VAL A 186 -9.20 -6.71 -1.56
N LEU A 187 -10.09 -7.51 -2.16
CA LEU A 187 -10.94 -7.08 -3.27
C LEU A 187 -11.93 -6.00 -2.86
N MET A 188 -12.61 -6.13 -1.72
CA MET A 188 -13.52 -5.10 -1.20
C MET A 188 -12.78 -3.80 -0.87
N GLY A 189 -11.59 -3.88 -0.25
CA GLY A 189 -10.74 -2.72 0.01
C GLY A 189 -10.29 -2.03 -1.28
N GLY A 190 -9.85 -2.80 -2.27
CA GLY A 190 -9.49 -2.29 -3.59
C GLY A 190 -10.66 -1.64 -4.33
N ALA A 191 -11.84 -2.28 -4.30
CA ALA A 191 -13.06 -1.76 -4.90
C ALA A 191 -13.50 -0.45 -4.23
N ALA A 192 -13.47 -0.37 -2.90
CA ALA A 192 -13.77 0.86 -2.17
C ALA A 192 -12.82 2.01 -2.56
N CYS A 193 -11.52 1.73 -2.69
CA CYS A 193 -10.53 2.71 -3.16
C CYS A 193 -10.83 3.21 -4.58
N ILE A 194 -11.18 2.31 -5.51
CA ILE A 194 -11.55 2.67 -6.89
C ILE A 194 -12.80 3.54 -6.88
N LEU A 195 -13.85 3.12 -6.17
CA LEU A 195 -15.12 3.85 -6.09
C LEU A 195 -14.90 5.27 -5.56
N ILE A 196 -14.21 5.42 -4.42
CA ILE A 196 -13.97 6.74 -3.84
C ILE A 196 -13.07 7.60 -4.74
N SER A 197 -12.08 7.00 -5.42
CA SER A 197 -11.23 7.74 -6.35
C SER A 197 -11.99 8.30 -7.56
N ILE A 198 -13.02 7.57 -8.02
CA ILE A 198 -13.89 7.98 -9.14
C ILE A 198 -14.93 9.00 -8.67
N PHE A 199 -15.61 8.78 -7.55
CA PHE A 199 -16.72 9.61 -7.08
C PHE A 199 -16.28 10.92 -6.44
N VAL A 200 -15.15 10.94 -5.73
CA VAL A 200 -14.64 12.17 -5.10
C VAL A 200 -13.64 12.82 -6.06
N CYS A 201 -14.00 13.93 -6.70
CA CYS A 201 -13.13 14.81 -7.52
C CYS A 201 -12.07 14.07 -8.38
N PRO A 202 -12.45 13.33 -9.43
CA PRO A 202 -11.53 12.43 -10.14
C PRO A 202 -10.34 13.17 -10.75
N VAL A 203 -9.12 12.73 -10.42
CA VAL A 203 -7.87 13.24 -10.99
C VAL A 203 -7.40 12.26 -12.06
N TRP A 204 -7.62 12.62 -13.33
CA TRP A 204 -7.27 11.82 -14.50
C TRP A 204 -5.91 12.22 -15.06
N ALA A 205 -4.99 11.25 -15.15
CA ALA A 205 -3.67 11.43 -15.76
C ALA A 205 -3.74 11.83 -17.26
N GLY A 206 -4.83 11.49 -17.95
CA GLY A 206 -5.03 11.82 -19.36
C GLY A 206 -5.17 13.33 -19.63
N ARG A 207 -5.66 14.10 -18.65
CA ARG A 207 -5.69 15.58 -18.76
C ARG A 207 -4.28 16.16 -18.61
N ASP A 208 -3.49 15.60 -17.70
CA ASP A 208 -2.11 16.03 -17.49
C ASP A 208 -1.25 15.71 -18.71
N LEU A 209 -1.46 14.55 -19.34
CA LEU A 209 -0.80 14.19 -20.59
C LEU A 209 -1.17 15.14 -21.73
N HIS A 210 -2.44 15.49 -21.91
CA HIS A 210 -2.86 16.45 -22.93
C HIS A 210 -2.23 17.82 -22.73
N ASN A 211 -2.21 18.32 -21.49
CA ASN A 211 -1.58 19.60 -21.19
C ASN A 211 -0.08 19.56 -21.48
N LEU A 212 0.61 18.47 -21.10
CA LEU A 212 2.03 18.31 -21.38
C LEU A 212 2.33 18.22 -22.88
N VAL A 213 1.48 17.53 -23.64
CA VAL A 213 1.60 17.43 -25.09
C VAL A 213 1.39 18.80 -25.74
N ALA A 214 0.36 19.53 -25.35
CA ALA A 214 0.09 20.88 -25.85
C ALA A 214 1.26 21.83 -25.58
N GLU A 215 1.80 21.83 -24.35
CA GLU A 215 2.93 22.70 -23.96
C GLU A 215 4.23 22.35 -24.73
N ASN A 216 4.48 21.05 -24.98
CA ASN A 216 5.63 20.65 -25.79
C ASN A 216 5.46 21.03 -27.27
N ILE A 217 4.24 20.97 -27.81
CA ILE A 217 3.94 21.41 -29.18
C ILE A 217 4.12 22.93 -29.30
N GLU A 218 3.64 23.69 -28.31
CA GLU A 218 3.77 25.16 -28.27
C GLU A 218 5.24 25.58 -28.19
N LYS A 219 6.03 24.95 -27.31
CA LYS A 219 7.49 25.16 -27.27
C LYS A 219 8.16 24.81 -28.60
N LEU A 220 7.74 23.73 -29.26
CA LEU A 220 8.28 23.35 -30.56
C LEU A 220 7.94 24.38 -31.63
N ALA A 221 6.74 24.97 -31.58
CA ALA A 221 6.34 26.07 -32.45
C ALA A 221 7.18 27.33 -32.20
N ASP A 222 7.38 27.73 -30.94
CA ASP A 222 8.23 28.87 -30.57
C ASP A 222 9.71 28.70 -30.95
N PHE A 223 10.21 27.45 -31.06
CA PHE A 223 11.56 27.16 -31.54
C PHE A 223 11.69 27.20 -33.08
N LEU A 224 10.57 27.13 -33.81
CA LEU A 224 10.53 27.06 -35.27
C LEU A 224 10.23 28.42 -35.93
N ASP A 225 9.68 29.38 -35.18
CA ASP A 225 9.57 30.81 -35.54
C ASP A 225 10.89 31.58 -35.29
#